data_AF-A0A816KFJ3-F1
#
_entry.id   AF-A0A816KFJ3-F1
#
_cell.length_a   1.000
_cell.length_b   1.000
_cell.length_c   1.000
_cell.angle_alpha   90.00
_cell.angle_beta   90.00
_cell.angle_gamma   90.00
#
_symmetry.space_group_name_H-M   'P 1'
#
loop_
_entity.id
_entity.type
_entity.pdbx_description
1 polymer ?
#
loop_
_entity_poly.entity_id
_entity_poly.type
_entity_poly.pdbx_seq_one_letter_code
_entity_poly.pdbx_strand_id
1 'polypeptide(L)'
;MLFNTSKLMKSEDALQLFIATIGPISVAIDASQDSFQFYRSVVYNEPACLSTELDHGVLAVGYDTTSSGDYYIIKSSWGTTWDMEGYIWMSRREFNISPSTVWAKEATTIIGFNIGLPMSSPLVLMGSRGIHISNDNNLYIADQIKNRIALVLEKPTSILSIFLAKPIFSLSSTMPIDVFVTEKYIYILEQNRFHVVKLLKDGTNPVITAGVTDQRGSHDDLSRITRAFSIFVDSKENLYVSDTTNNRVIRFSSNSSSGMPGLIIAGNGIFGSDASQLAHPYGIFIDETETLYVADSSNHRIQRWSKGASSAVTVAGTGHYGASLSQLNVPRDIMVDSNKYMYIVDHGNRRILRWPPNSEFGECIASCTNNGVLGANDLKGPTSLAFDKYGSLYISDENSNRVQKYEILYSSGEL
;
A
#
# COMPACT_ATOMS: atom_id res chain seq x y z
N MET A 1 6.54 2.31 -10.69
CA MET A 1 7.11 0.96 -10.70
C MET A 1 6.01 0.05 -10.20
N LEU A 2 5.49 -0.84 -11.04
CA LEU A 2 4.46 -1.79 -10.63
C LEU A 2 5.12 -2.80 -9.68
N PHE A 3 4.56 -3.00 -8.48
CA PHE A 3 5.05 -4.02 -7.56
C PHE A 3 4.58 -5.41 -8.03
N ASN A 4 5.44 -6.41 -7.89
CA ASN A 4 5.17 -7.79 -8.32
C ASN A 4 4.96 -8.71 -7.12
N THR A 5 3.70 -8.93 -6.77
CA THR A 5 3.26 -9.76 -5.65
C THR A 5 3.50 -11.26 -5.87
N SER A 6 3.55 -11.74 -7.12
CA SER A 6 3.69 -13.18 -7.41
C SER A 6 5.10 -13.72 -7.23
N LYS A 7 6.12 -12.86 -7.30
CA LYS A 7 7.53 -13.23 -7.07
C LYS A 7 7.94 -13.21 -5.59
N LEU A 8 7.19 -12.49 -4.75
CA LEU A 8 7.52 -12.24 -3.34
C LEU A 8 7.06 -13.37 -2.39
N MET A 9 6.07 -14.17 -2.77
CA MET A 9 5.51 -15.25 -1.93
C MET A 9 6.36 -16.52 -1.83
N LYS A 10 7.44 -16.63 -2.61
CA LYS A 10 8.24 -17.87 -2.73
C LYS A 10 9.73 -17.64 -2.45
N SER A 11 10.11 -16.56 -1.77
CA SER A 11 11.51 -16.36 -1.39
C SER A 11 11.77 -16.78 0.05
N GLU A 12 12.93 -17.44 0.24
CA GLU A 12 13.45 -17.80 1.54
C GLU A 12 13.57 -16.58 2.47
N ASP A 13 14.01 -15.45 1.90
CA ASP A 13 14.13 -14.15 2.59
C ASP A 13 12.80 -13.69 3.22
N ALA A 14 11.68 -13.89 2.51
CA ALA A 14 10.36 -13.52 3.02
C ALA A 14 9.97 -14.40 4.21
N LEU A 15 10.19 -15.71 4.13
CA LEU A 15 9.90 -16.64 5.23
C LEU A 15 10.75 -16.34 6.47
N GLN A 16 12.04 -16.03 6.30
CA GLN A 16 12.90 -15.62 7.40
C GLN A 16 12.42 -14.33 8.06
N LEU A 17 12.06 -13.33 7.26
CA LEU A 17 11.55 -12.06 7.76
C LEU A 17 10.26 -12.27 8.55
N PHE A 18 9.32 -13.08 8.04
CA PHE A 18 8.07 -13.37 8.73
C PHE A 18 8.27 -14.08 10.07
N ILE A 19 9.12 -15.11 10.11
CA ILE A 19 9.45 -15.80 11.36
C ILE A 19 10.06 -14.84 12.39
N ALA A 20 10.92 -13.91 11.94
CA ALA A 20 11.59 -12.95 12.81
C ALA A 20 10.70 -11.79 13.29
N THR A 21 9.68 -11.40 12.51
CA THR A 21 8.90 -10.17 12.77
C THR A 21 7.49 -10.45 13.28
N ILE A 22 6.87 -11.54 12.85
CA ILE A 22 5.49 -11.91 13.21
C ILE A 22 5.48 -13.00 14.28
N GLY A 23 6.45 -13.92 14.23
CA GLY A 23 6.53 -15.10 15.08
C GLY A 23 6.28 -16.40 14.31
N PRO A 24 5.84 -17.49 14.97
CA PRO A 24 5.70 -18.79 14.31
C PRO A 24 4.80 -18.80 13.08
N ILE A 25 5.28 -19.40 11.97
CA ILE A 25 4.59 -19.48 10.68
C ILE A 25 4.31 -20.94 10.32
N SER A 26 3.09 -21.25 9.90
CA SER A 26 2.75 -22.56 9.35
C SER A 26 3.39 -22.75 7.98
N VAL A 27 4.06 -23.88 7.79
CA VAL A 27 4.70 -24.25 6.53
C VAL A 27 4.40 -25.71 6.18
N ALA A 28 4.49 -26.10 4.92
CA ALA A 28 4.41 -27.51 4.52
C ALA A 28 5.77 -28.06 4.12
N ILE A 29 5.93 -29.35 4.33
CA ILE A 29 7.13 -30.13 4.07
C ILE A 29 6.74 -31.43 3.37
N ASP A 30 7.70 -32.03 2.69
CA ASP A 30 7.64 -33.44 2.30
C ASP A 30 8.17 -34.28 3.49
N ALA A 31 7.28 -35.03 4.12
CA ALA A 31 7.55 -35.95 5.21
C ALA A 31 7.48 -37.42 4.76
N SER A 32 7.39 -37.69 3.46
CA SER A 32 7.21 -39.03 2.89
C SER A 32 8.41 -39.94 3.08
N GLN A 33 9.59 -39.36 3.28
CA GLN A 33 10.85 -40.06 3.36
C GLN A 33 11.03 -40.74 4.73
N ASP A 34 11.44 -42.01 4.72
CA ASP A 34 11.71 -42.78 5.94
C ASP A 34 12.76 -42.09 6.84
N SER A 35 13.70 -41.36 6.24
CA SER A 35 14.72 -40.57 6.94
C SER A 35 14.12 -39.49 7.85
N PHE A 36 12.94 -38.95 7.52
CA PHE A 36 12.21 -38.01 8.37
C PHE A 36 11.63 -38.70 9.61
N GLN A 37 11.06 -39.90 9.43
CA GLN A 37 10.41 -40.67 10.51
C GLN A 37 11.40 -41.14 11.59
N PHE A 38 12.67 -41.31 11.21
CA PHE A 38 13.75 -41.72 12.11
C PHE A 38 14.71 -40.58 12.46
N TYR A 39 14.31 -39.33 12.28
CA TYR A 39 15.11 -38.19 12.73
C TYR A 39 15.35 -38.24 14.25
N ARG A 40 16.60 -37.99 14.69
CA ARG A 40 17.00 -38.11 16.10
C ARG A 40 17.89 -36.96 16.60
N SER A 41 18.70 -36.34 15.74
CA SER A 41 19.53 -35.17 16.04
C SER A 41 20.22 -34.66 14.76
N VAL A 42 20.74 -33.43 14.78
CA VAL A 42 21.43 -32.66 13.70
C VAL A 42 20.53 -31.91 12.70
N VAL A 43 21.10 -31.11 11.80
CA VAL A 43 20.32 -30.48 10.72
C VAL A 43 19.81 -31.57 9.76
N TYR A 44 18.50 -31.81 9.77
CA TYR A 44 17.81 -32.69 8.83
C TYR A 44 17.95 -32.16 7.40
N ASN A 45 18.45 -33.00 6.51
CA ASN A 45 18.62 -32.68 5.10
C ASN A 45 18.41 -33.96 4.28
N GLU A 46 17.40 -33.96 3.43
CA GLU A 46 17.05 -35.10 2.59
C GLU A 46 17.21 -34.73 1.11
N PRO A 47 18.25 -35.25 0.42
CA PRO A 47 18.47 -34.98 -0.99
C PRO A 47 17.34 -35.44 -1.93
N ALA A 48 16.52 -36.40 -1.51
CA ALA A 48 15.38 -36.90 -2.28
C ALA A 48 14.07 -36.13 -2.04
N CYS A 49 14.10 -35.07 -1.22
CA CYS A 49 12.94 -34.27 -0.86
C CYS A 49 12.33 -33.55 -2.09
N LEU A 50 11.01 -33.63 -2.23
CA LEU A 50 10.29 -33.04 -3.35
C LEU A 50 9.67 -31.68 -2.95
N SER A 51 10.12 -30.60 -3.60
CA SER A 51 9.57 -29.26 -3.36
C SER A 51 8.15 -29.04 -3.90
N THR A 52 7.61 -30.01 -4.64
CA THR A 52 6.30 -29.95 -5.31
C THR A 52 5.28 -30.94 -4.76
N GLU A 53 5.70 -31.94 -3.98
CA GLU A 53 4.83 -32.99 -3.43
C GLU A 53 4.93 -32.97 -1.90
N LEU A 54 4.31 -31.95 -1.30
CA LEU A 54 4.30 -31.75 0.14
C LEU A 54 3.08 -32.44 0.75
N ASP A 55 3.28 -33.17 1.84
CA ASP A 55 2.26 -34.02 2.45
C ASP A 55 2.03 -33.72 3.94
N HIS A 56 2.81 -32.81 4.53
CA HIS A 56 2.74 -32.54 5.97
C HIS A 56 2.85 -31.04 6.32
N GLY A 57 1.95 -30.57 7.18
CA GLY A 57 1.97 -29.20 7.72
C GLY A 57 2.68 -29.13 9.06
N VAL A 58 3.62 -28.20 9.21
CA VAL A 58 4.43 -27.99 10.42
C VAL A 58 4.50 -26.51 10.78
N LEU A 59 5.02 -26.20 11.97
CA LEU A 59 5.16 -24.83 12.44
C LEU A 59 6.65 -24.45 12.49
N ALA A 60 7.07 -23.54 11.62
CA ALA A 60 8.39 -22.92 11.68
C ALA A 60 8.40 -21.82 12.74
N VAL A 61 9.28 -21.93 13.73
CA VAL A 61 9.32 -21.04 14.90
C VAL A 61 10.59 -20.21 14.98
N GLY A 62 11.58 -20.49 14.14
CA GLY A 62 12.88 -19.83 14.14
C GLY A 62 13.74 -20.29 12.97
N TYR A 63 14.92 -19.71 12.85
CA TYR A 63 15.98 -20.14 11.95
C TYR A 63 17.33 -19.75 12.54
N ASP A 64 18.37 -20.49 12.19
CA ASP A 64 19.73 -20.20 12.64
C ASP A 64 20.76 -20.83 11.67
N THR A 65 22.04 -20.71 12.00
CA THR A 65 23.16 -21.22 11.20
C THR A 65 24.10 -22.05 12.07
N THR A 66 24.46 -23.24 11.60
CA THR A 66 25.54 -24.05 12.18
C THR A 66 26.77 -24.06 11.28
N SER A 67 27.90 -24.61 11.75
CA SER A 67 29.06 -24.90 10.90
C SER A 67 28.76 -25.88 9.75
N SER A 68 27.68 -26.67 9.87
CA SER A 68 27.18 -27.58 8.83
C SER A 68 26.16 -26.95 7.87
N GLY A 69 25.76 -25.69 8.11
CA GLY A 69 24.86 -24.93 7.24
C GLY A 69 23.63 -24.34 7.95
N ASP A 70 22.86 -23.62 7.14
CA ASP A 70 21.65 -22.88 7.51
C ASP A 70 20.44 -23.81 7.71
N TYR A 71 19.60 -23.52 8.70
CA TYR A 71 18.41 -24.32 9.00
C TYR A 71 17.24 -23.51 9.58
N TYR A 72 16.03 -24.04 9.42
CA TYR A 72 14.81 -23.62 10.12
C TYR A 72 14.60 -24.47 11.37
N ILE A 73 14.04 -23.87 12.40
CA ILE A 73 13.61 -24.54 13.62
C ILE A 73 12.12 -24.84 13.48
N ILE A 74 11.78 -26.11 13.38
CA ILE A 74 10.43 -26.61 13.22
C ILE A 74 9.95 -27.19 14.55
N LYS A 75 8.76 -26.79 15.01
CA LYS A 75 8.15 -27.35 16.21
C LYS A 75 7.51 -28.70 15.89
N SER A 76 7.92 -29.70 16.65
CA SER A 76 7.45 -31.08 16.53
C SER A 76 6.11 -31.29 17.25
N SER A 77 5.22 -32.03 16.62
CA SER A 77 3.90 -32.40 17.15
C SER A 77 3.92 -33.71 17.97
N TRP A 78 5.05 -34.42 18.00
CA TRP A 78 5.15 -35.80 18.52
C TRP A 78 5.73 -35.91 19.94
N GLY A 79 5.87 -34.78 20.62
CA GLY A 79 6.34 -34.71 22.02
C GLY A 79 7.84 -34.52 22.18
N THR A 80 8.27 -34.19 23.40
CA THR A 80 9.65 -33.77 23.70
C THR A 80 10.67 -34.91 23.73
N THR A 81 10.23 -36.15 23.58
CA THR A 81 11.07 -37.36 23.65
C THR A 81 11.45 -37.92 22.27
N TRP A 82 10.90 -37.36 21.19
CA TRP A 82 11.07 -37.90 19.84
C TRP A 82 12.30 -37.33 19.11
N ASP A 83 12.71 -36.12 19.46
CA ASP A 83 13.72 -35.30 18.76
C ASP A 83 14.51 -34.38 19.74
N MET A 84 14.93 -33.19 19.29
CA MET A 84 15.64 -32.20 20.11
C MET A 84 14.66 -31.41 21.01
N GLU A 85 14.12 -32.09 22.01
CA GLU A 85 13.22 -31.50 23.01
C GLU A 85 11.92 -30.89 22.44
N GLY A 86 11.40 -31.48 21.37
CA GLY A 86 10.19 -31.05 20.66
C GLY A 86 10.47 -30.20 19.42
N TYR A 87 11.69 -30.25 18.88
CA TYR A 87 12.10 -29.46 17.70
C TYR A 87 12.94 -30.26 16.71
N ILE A 88 12.77 -29.89 15.44
CA ILE A 88 13.52 -30.43 14.29
C ILE A 88 14.27 -29.26 13.64
N TRP A 89 15.56 -29.43 13.37
CA TRP A 89 16.32 -28.45 12.58
C TRP A 89 16.31 -28.91 11.14
N MET A 90 15.68 -28.15 10.25
CA MET A 90 15.50 -28.54 8.85
C MET A 90 16.34 -27.65 7.94
N SER A 91 17.16 -28.24 7.06
CA SER A 91 18.07 -27.50 6.20
C SER A 91 17.33 -26.52 5.28
N ARG A 92 17.86 -25.31 5.20
CA ARG A 92 17.34 -24.17 4.43
C ARG A 92 17.57 -24.24 2.92
N ARG A 93 17.95 -25.39 2.36
CA ARG A 93 18.09 -25.55 0.90
C ARG A 93 16.70 -25.54 0.25
N GLU A 94 16.62 -25.06 -1.00
CA GLU A 94 15.41 -24.81 -1.83
C GLU A 94 14.38 -25.98 -1.94
N PHE A 95 14.60 -27.11 -1.29
CA PHE A 95 13.89 -28.37 -1.50
C PHE A 95 13.00 -28.84 -0.35
N ASN A 96 13.10 -28.28 0.87
CA ASN A 96 12.50 -28.93 2.05
C ASN A 96 11.20 -28.31 2.59
N ILE A 97 10.92 -27.05 2.28
CA ILE A 97 9.80 -26.33 2.89
C ILE A 97 9.11 -25.50 1.82
N SER A 98 7.80 -25.68 1.67
CA SER A 98 6.96 -24.72 0.95
C SER A 98 5.81 -24.26 1.85
N PRO A 99 5.60 -22.95 2.03
CA PRO A 99 4.55 -22.45 2.90
C PRO A 99 3.17 -22.78 2.31
N SER A 100 2.40 -23.64 2.98
CA SER A 100 1.00 -23.91 2.60
C SER A 100 0.03 -23.54 3.72
N THR A 101 -1.14 -23.04 3.29
CA THR A 101 -2.35 -22.67 4.05
C THR A 101 -2.50 -21.16 4.34
N VAL A 102 -3.56 -20.59 3.74
CA VAL A 102 -3.81 -19.15 3.49
C VAL A 102 -4.87 -18.61 4.45
N TRP A 103 -4.50 -17.65 5.29
CA TRP A 103 -5.45 -16.83 6.07
C TRP A 103 -4.88 -15.41 6.19
N ALA A 104 -5.57 -14.42 5.63
CA ALA A 104 -5.37 -13.03 6.05
C ALA A 104 -5.85 -12.94 7.50
N LYS A 105 -4.93 -12.93 8.47
CA LYS A 105 -5.29 -12.86 9.88
C LYS A 105 -4.80 -11.54 10.49
N GLU A 106 -5.74 -10.59 10.50
CA GLU A 106 -5.70 -9.33 11.25
C GLU A 106 -4.51 -8.40 10.92
N ALA A 107 -4.62 -7.12 11.30
CA ALA A 107 -3.48 -6.21 11.18
C ALA A 107 -2.33 -6.76 12.03
N THR A 108 -1.31 -7.33 11.39
CA THR A 108 -0.15 -7.95 12.05
C THR A 108 0.74 -6.91 12.73
N THR A 109 0.63 -5.62 12.35
CA THR A 109 1.21 -4.51 13.09
C THR A 109 0.37 -3.25 12.86
N ILE A 110 -0.26 -2.75 13.92
CA ILE A 110 -0.78 -1.38 13.93
C ILE A 110 0.45 -0.48 14.11
N ILE A 111 0.80 0.33 13.11
CA ILE A 111 1.71 1.45 13.33
C ILE A 111 0.91 2.55 14.02
N GLY A 112 0.58 2.27 15.28
CA GLY A 112 -0.24 3.09 16.14
C GLY A 112 0.64 4.15 16.77
N PHE A 113 0.76 5.30 16.11
CA PHE A 113 1.50 6.45 16.61
C PHE A 113 0.95 7.10 17.89
N ASN A 114 -0.12 6.55 18.48
CA ASN A 114 -0.95 7.24 19.47
C ASN A 114 -1.12 6.51 20.81
N ILE A 115 -0.48 5.35 21.04
CA ILE A 115 -0.68 4.62 22.30
C ILE A 115 0.09 5.32 23.42
N GLY A 116 -0.64 5.97 24.33
CA GLY A 116 -0.09 6.52 25.58
C GLY A 116 0.68 7.84 25.46
N LEU A 117 0.66 8.50 24.29
CA LEU A 117 1.35 9.77 24.07
C LEU A 117 0.37 10.96 24.05
N PRO A 118 0.74 12.13 24.59
CA PRO A 118 -0.13 13.31 24.54
C PRO A 118 -0.29 13.78 23.09
N MET A 119 -1.44 14.38 22.76
CA MET A 119 -1.70 14.94 21.42
C MET A 119 -0.65 15.96 20.96
N SER A 120 0.05 16.63 21.88
CA SER A 120 1.16 17.54 21.57
C SER A 120 2.43 16.83 21.08
N SER A 121 2.55 15.51 21.30
CA SER A 121 3.72 14.73 20.93
C SER A 121 4.03 14.86 19.43
N PRO A 122 5.31 15.03 19.05
CA PRO A 122 5.71 14.98 17.66
C PRO A 122 5.61 13.55 17.08
N LEU A 123 5.44 12.52 17.91
CA LEU A 123 5.29 11.14 17.44
C LEU A 123 3.85 10.80 17.05
N VAL A 124 2.88 11.62 17.46
CA VAL A 124 1.44 11.42 17.23
C VAL A 124 1.04 11.98 15.87
N LEU A 125 0.32 11.18 15.07
CA LEU A 125 -0.34 11.64 13.85
C LEU A 125 -1.66 12.33 14.19
N MET A 126 -2.04 13.35 13.42
CA MET A 126 -3.38 13.95 13.49
C MET A 126 -3.88 14.28 12.08
N GLY A 127 -4.88 13.54 11.61
CA GLY A 127 -5.37 13.67 10.23
C GLY A 127 -4.38 13.12 9.20
N SER A 128 -3.98 11.85 9.37
CA SER A 128 -3.23 11.14 8.35
C SER A 128 -4.06 11.03 7.08
N ARG A 129 -3.55 11.56 5.97
CA ARG A 129 -4.20 11.53 4.65
C ARG A 129 -3.39 10.70 3.66
N GLY A 130 -2.87 11.29 2.60
CA GLY A 130 -2.05 10.60 1.61
C GLY A 130 -0.80 10.00 2.22
N ILE A 131 -0.46 8.80 1.76
CA ILE A 131 0.75 8.09 2.16
C ILE A 131 1.49 7.60 0.91
N HIS A 132 2.81 7.55 0.98
CA HIS A 132 3.62 6.97 -0.09
C HIS A 132 4.84 6.28 0.49
N ILE A 133 5.19 5.12 -0.06
CA ILE A 133 6.40 4.40 0.30
C ILE A 133 7.41 4.57 -0.84
N SER A 134 8.59 5.09 -0.50
CA SER A 134 9.67 5.28 -1.46
C SER A 134 10.42 3.97 -1.72
N ASN A 135 11.25 3.93 -2.77
CA ASN A 135 12.00 2.73 -3.17
C ASN A 135 13.00 2.23 -2.10
N ASP A 136 13.46 3.12 -1.22
CA ASP A 136 14.25 2.81 -0.02
C ASP A 136 13.40 2.29 1.17
N ASN A 137 12.13 1.94 0.92
CA ASN A 137 11.15 1.41 1.87
C ASN A 137 10.79 2.34 3.03
N ASN A 138 10.92 3.65 2.82
CA ASN A 138 10.54 4.64 3.83
C ASN A 138 9.11 5.11 3.58
N LEU A 139 8.29 5.13 4.64
CA LEU A 139 6.91 5.59 4.58
C LEU A 139 6.84 7.09 4.85
N TYR A 140 6.19 7.82 3.94
CA TYR A 140 5.89 9.24 4.04
C TYR A 140 4.39 9.42 4.24
N ILE A 141 4.00 10.29 5.17
CA ILE A 141 2.60 10.50 5.56
C ILE A 141 2.31 12.00 5.54
N ALA A 142 1.27 12.41 4.81
CA ALA A 142 0.68 13.73 4.94
C ALA A 142 -0.11 13.81 6.26
N ASP A 143 0.49 14.43 7.27
CA ASP A 143 -0.07 14.61 8.62
C ASP A 143 -0.70 16.01 8.70
N GLN A 144 -1.95 16.09 8.24
CA GLN A 144 -2.60 17.33 7.83
C GLN A 144 -2.79 18.31 8.99
N ILE A 145 -3.29 17.85 10.15
CA ILE A 145 -3.61 18.73 11.28
C ILE A 145 -2.32 19.21 11.97
N LYS A 146 -1.29 18.36 12.00
CA LYS A 146 0.06 18.75 12.44
C LYS A 146 0.80 19.60 11.40
N ASN A 147 0.23 19.77 10.21
CA ASN A 147 0.79 20.51 9.11
C ASN A 147 2.23 20.09 8.78
N ARG A 148 2.43 18.81 8.48
CA ARG A 148 3.76 18.26 8.15
C ARG A 148 3.68 17.03 7.26
N ILE A 149 4.83 16.68 6.68
CA ILE A 149 5.07 15.33 6.17
C ILE A 149 5.84 14.55 7.24
N ALA A 150 5.25 13.47 7.75
CA ALA A 150 5.91 12.57 8.67
C ALA A 150 6.65 11.47 7.89
N LEU A 151 7.92 11.24 8.24
CA LEU A 151 8.76 10.18 7.69
C LEU A 151 8.91 9.07 8.72
N VAL A 152 8.55 7.85 8.34
CA VAL A 152 8.66 6.64 9.14
C VAL A 152 9.74 5.76 8.52
N LEU A 153 10.88 5.70 9.19
CA LEU A 153 11.99 4.82 8.81
C LEU A 153 11.74 3.43 9.39
N GLU A 154 11.72 2.41 8.55
CA GLU A 154 11.70 1.02 8.99
C GLU A 154 13.15 0.58 9.24
N LYS A 155 13.61 0.66 10.50
CA LYS A 155 14.85 0.00 10.92
C LYS A 155 14.50 -1.34 11.57
N PRO A 156 15.07 -2.47 11.13
CA PRO A 156 14.75 -3.79 11.68
C PRO A 156 15.10 -4.00 13.17
N THR A 157 15.60 -3.00 13.91
CA THR A 157 16.22 -3.21 15.23
C THR A 157 16.03 -2.10 16.27
N SER A 158 15.10 -1.14 16.17
CA SER A 158 14.90 -0.21 17.31
C SER A 158 13.56 0.52 17.39
N ILE A 159 13.05 0.55 18.62
CA ILE A 159 11.74 0.98 19.15
C ILE A 159 11.42 2.49 18.97
N LEU A 160 12.21 3.28 18.25
CA LEU A 160 11.88 4.70 18.03
C LEU A 160 12.32 5.20 16.66
N SER A 161 11.33 5.44 15.78
CA SER A 161 11.47 6.30 14.62
C SER A 161 11.69 7.74 15.12
N ILE A 162 12.86 8.32 14.84
CA ILE A 162 13.13 9.74 15.11
C ILE A 162 12.59 10.54 13.91
N PHE A 163 11.58 11.36 14.15
CA PHE A 163 10.96 12.23 13.15
C PHE A 163 11.73 13.54 13.06
N LEU A 164 12.39 13.80 11.93
CA LEU A 164 12.83 15.14 11.55
C LEU A 164 11.90 15.67 10.48
N ALA A 165 10.82 16.34 10.89
CA ALA A 165 10.17 17.32 10.03
C ALA A 165 10.94 18.64 10.19
N LYS A 166 11.85 18.93 9.25
CA LYS A 166 12.33 20.31 9.12
C LYS A 166 11.18 21.13 8.52
N PRO A 167 10.74 22.24 9.15
CA PRO A 167 9.93 23.21 8.44
C PRO A 167 10.80 23.77 7.32
N ILE A 168 10.47 23.46 6.08
CA ILE A 168 11.24 23.96 4.93
C ILE A 168 10.97 25.47 4.75
N PHE A 169 9.91 26.00 5.36
CA PHE A 169 9.66 27.43 5.56
C PHE A 169 8.78 27.72 6.79
N SER A 170 8.84 28.96 7.29
CA SER A 170 7.72 29.57 7.99
C SER A 170 6.63 29.94 6.96
N LEU A 171 5.83 28.96 6.55
CA LEU A 171 4.59 29.22 5.81
C LEU A 171 3.44 28.99 6.79
N SER A 172 2.83 30.08 7.23
CA SER A 172 1.58 30.03 7.98
C SER A 172 0.53 29.28 7.16
N SER A 173 0.02 28.16 7.67
CA SER A 173 -1.12 27.40 7.14
C SER A 173 -0.86 26.62 5.84
N THR A 174 0.04 25.63 5.90
CA THR A 174 0.06 24.55 4.90
C THR A 174 -0.90 23.44 5.38
N MET A 175 -1.58 22.75 4.47
CA MET A 175 -2.46 21.59 4.80
C MET A 175 -2.11 20.50 3.79
N PRO A 176 -1.08 19.70 4.08
CA PRO A 176 -0.66 18.64 3.16
C PRO A 176 -1.80 17.63 3.04
N ILE A 177 -2.15 17.28 1.81
CA ILE A 177 -3.19 16.31 1.50
C ILE A 177 -2.60 15.00 1.06
N ASP A 178 -1.63 15.08 0.15
CA ASP A 178 -1.02 13.93 -0.47
C ASP A 178 0.48 14.17 -0.67
N VAL A 179 1.23 13.08 -0.70
CA VAL A 179 2.67 13.07 -0.82
C VAL A 179 3.08 11.99 -1.81
N PHE A 180 4.00 12.31 -2.70
CA PHE A 180 4.60 11.34 -3.62
C PHE A 180 6.11 11.50 -3.60
N VAL A 181 6.84 10.39 -3.58
CA VAL A 181 8.30 10.41 -3.40
C VAL A 181 8.97 9.61 -4.51
N THR A 182 9.86 10.28 -5.25
CA THR A 182 10.72 9.66 -6.25
C THR A 182 12.12 9.41 -5.67
N GLU A 183 13.03 8.87 -6.48
CA GLU A 183 14.43 8.69 -6.08
C GLU A 183 15.10 9.99 -5.64
N LYS A 184 14.68 11.14 -6.20
CA LYS A 184 15.33 12.43 -5.99
C LYS A 184 14.46 13.45 -5.26
N TYR A 185 13.14 13.36 -5.43
CA TYR A 185 12.25 14.44 -5.04
C TYR A 185 11.12 13.96 -4.13
N ILE A 186 10.64 14.88 -3.30
CA ILE A 186 9.36 14.77 -2.59
C ILE A 186 8.41 15.79 -3.23
N TYR A 187 7.21 15.34 -3.55
CA TYR A 187 6.10 16.15 -4.06
C TYR A 187 5.02 16.21 -2.98
N ILE A 188 4.53 17.42 -2.69
CA ILE A 188 3.54 17.66 -1.64
C ILE A 188 2.38 18.44 -2.25
N LEU A 189 1.18 17.88 -2.15
CA LEU A 189 -0.06 18.57 -2.52
C LEU A 189 -0.59 19.38 -1.34
N GLU A 190 -0.73 20.69 -1.51
CA GLU A 190 -1.19 21.59 -0.45
C GLU A 190 -2.58 22.17 -0.75
N GLN A 191 -3.56 21.87 0.11
CA GLN A 191 -4.97 22.19 -0.19
C GLN A 191 -5.28 23.69 -0.23
N ASN A 192 -4.87 24.42 0.81
CA ASN A 192 -5.22 25.84 0.96
C ASN A 192 -4.41 26.75 0.04
N ARG A 193 -3.30 26.24 -0.50
CA ARG A 193 -2.40 26.98 -1.38
C ARG A 193 -2.67 26.71 -2.86
N PHE A 194 -3.49 25.70 -3.18
CA PHE A 194 -3.86 25.32 -4.55
C PHE A 194 -2.65 25.03 -5.43
N HIS A 195 -1.63 24.36 -4.90
CA HIS A 195 -0.42 24.04 -5.63
C HIS A 195 0.20 22.70 -5.21
N VAL A 196 1.19 22.26 -5.99
CA VAL A 196 2.08 21.15 -5.64
C VAL A 196 3.50 21.68 -5.54
N VAL A 197 4.14 21.42 -4.39
CA VAL A 197 5.54 21.76 -4.13
C VAL A 197 6.40 20.53 -4.39
N LYS A 198 7.48 20.70 -5.15
CA LYS A 198 8.53 19.72 -5.40
C LYS A 198 9.80 20.17 -4.67
N LEU A 199 10.45 19.29 -3.93
CA LEU A 199 11.69 19.56 -3.21
C LEU A 199 12.64 18.36 -3.28
N LEU A 200 13.92 18.56 -3.02
CA LEU A 200 14.89 17.47 -2.89
C LEU A 200 14.56 16.61 -1.66
N LYS A 201 14.87 15.31 -1.68
CA LYS A 201 14.61 14.38 -0.55
C LYS A 201 15.21 14.83 0.80
N ASP A 202 16.23 15.68 0.79
CA ASP A 202 16.83 16.27 2.01
C ASP A 202 16.04 17.46 2.59
N GLY A 203 14.93 17.84 1.94
CA GLY A 203 14.08 18.95 2.34
C GLY A 203 14.45 20.29 1.70
N THR A 204 15.42 20.34 0.79
CA THR A 204 15.92 21.61 0.24
C THR A 204 15.37 21.91 -1.16
N ASN A 205 15.60 23.15 -1.61
CA ASN A 205 15.23 23.65 -2.94
C ASN A 205 13.75 23.42 -3.35
N PRO A 206 12.78 23.90 -2.55
CA PRO A 206 11.38 23.79 -2.87
C PRO A 206 11.01 24.67 -4.07
N VAL A 207 10.29 24.10 -5.03
CA VAL A 207 9.77 24.76 -6.22
C VAL A 207 8.31 24.40 -6.42
N ILE A 208 7.50 25.37 -6.80
CA ILE A 208 6.11 25.10 -7.20
C ILE A 208 6.13 24.54 -8.62
N THR A 209 5.61 23.32 -8.79
CA THR A 209 5.65 22.61 -10.09
C THR A 209 4.28 22.51 -10.76
N ALA A 210 3.19 22.71 -9.99
CA ALA A 210 1.83 22.79 -10.51
C ALA A 210 0.98 23.74 -9.66
N GLY A 211 0.02 24.40 -10.30
CA GLY A 211 -0.85 25.37 -9.66
C GLY A 211 -0.22 26.76 -9.51
N VAL A 212 -0.99 27.66 -8.90
CA VAL A 212 -0.54 29.01 -8.54
C VAL A 212 -0.97 29.27 -7.11
N THR A 213 0.01 29.69 -6.30
CA THR A 213 -0.18 29.94 -4.86
C THR A 213 -1.35 30.87 -4.57
N ASP A 214 -2.25 30.41 -3.70
CA ASP A 214 -3.46 31.13 -3.24
C ASP A 214 -4.45 31.51 -4.35
N GLN A 215 -4.28 30.95 -5.55
CA GLN A 215 -5.15 31.22 -6.68
C GLN A 215 -5.93 29.96 -7.02
N ARG A 216 -7.17 29.91 -6.55
CA ARG A 216 -8.14 28.88 -6.91
C ARG A 216 -8.28 28.82 -8.44
N GLY A 217 -8.13 27.64 -9.02
CA GLY A 217 -8.38 27.41 -10.44
C GLY A 217 -9.86 27.41 -10.81
N SER A 218 -10.12 27.74 -12.06
CA SER A 218 -11.40 27.51 -12.74
C SER A 218 -11.23 26.41 -13.77
N HIS A 219 -12.36 25.93 -14.32
CA HIS A 219 -12.35 24.97 -15.41
C HIS A 219 -11.50 25.43 -16.61
N ASP A 220 -11.53 26.71 -16.96
CA ASP A 220 -10.82 27.21 -18.17
C ASP A 220 -9.32 27.46 -17.95
N ASP A 221 -8.86 27.55 -16.69
CA ASP A 221 -7.47 27.83 -16.37
C ASP A 221 -6.71 26.54 -16.04
N LEU A 222 -5.91 26.06 -16.99
CA LEU A 222 -5.09 24.86 -16.85
C LEU A 222 -3.80 25.09 -16.06
N SER A 223 -3.48 26.33 -15.71
CA SER A 223 -2.33 26.64 -14.86
C SER A 223 -2.64 26.54 -13.37
N ARG A 224 -3.92 26.47 -13.02
CA ARG A 224 -4.42 26.46 -11.64
C ARG A 224 -5.20 25.17 -11.36
N ILE A 225 -5.14 24.74 -10.10
CA ILE A 225 -5.85 23.57 -9.58
C ILE A 225 -6.78 23.99 -8.45
N THR A 226 -7.84 23.22 -8.18
CA THR A 226 -8.83 23.55 -7.15
C THR A 226 -9.23 22.35 -6.31
N ARG A 227 -8.90 22.44 -5.02
CA ARG A 227 -9.17 21.41 -3.99
C ARG A 227 -8.76 20.00 -4.47
N ALA A 228 -7.62 19.92 -5.13
CA ALA A 228 -7.08 18.65 -5.57
C ALA A 228 -6.91 17.67 -4.40
N PHE A 229 -7.01 16.37 -4.68
CA PHE A 229 -7.01 15.34 -3.64
C PHE A 229 -5.81 14.41 -3.72
N SER A 230 -5.29 14.11 -4.91
CA SER A 230 -4.20 13.16 -5.08
C SER A 230 -3.20 13.62 -6.15
N ILE A 231 -1.96 13.20 -5.98
CA ILE A 231 -0.86 13.37 -6.93
C ILE A 231 -0.22 12.04 -7.28
N PHE A 232 0.26 11.94 -8.51
CA PHE A 232 1.09 10.82 -8.97
C PHE A 232 2.24 11.36 -9.82
N VAL A 233 3.42 10.75 -9.70
CA VAL A 233 4.57 11.14 -10.54
C VAL A 233 5.07 9.92 -11.32
N ASP A 234 5.14 10.06 -12.64
CA ASP A 234 5.64 8.99 -13.51
C ASP A 234 7.17 8.87 -13.49
N SER A 235 7.71 7.84 -14.16
CA SER A 235 9.16 7.61 -14.25
C SER A 235 9.92 8.67 -15.06
N LYS A 236 9.21 9.57 -15.77
CA LYS A 236 9.76 10.71 -16.49
C LYS A 236 9.63 12.01 -15.68
N GLU A 237 9.22 11.91 -14.41
CA GLU A 237 8.99 13.02 -13.48
C GLU A 237 7.84 13.95 -13.93
N ASN A 238 6.91 13.47 -14.76
CA ASN A 238 5.68 14.22 -15.03
C ASN A 238 4.73 14.07 -13.84
N LEU A 239 4.14 15.18 -13.41
CA LEU A 239 3.22 15.23 -12.28
C LEU A 239 1.79 15.17 -12.79
N TYR A 240 1.00 14.30 -12.18
CA TYR A 240 -0.43 14.16 -12.43
C TYR A 240 -1.17 14.58 -11.16
N VAL A 241 -2.25 15.35 -11.34
CA VAL A 241 -3.03 15.91 -10.24
C VAL A 241 -4.51 15.63 -10.51
N SER A 242 -5.21 15.06 -9.53
CA SER A 242 -6.67 15.03 -9.56
C SER A 242 -7.23 16.38 -9.15
N ASP A 243 -7.65 17.19 -10.13
CA ASP A 243 -8.24 18.51 -9.93
C ASP A 243 -9.72 18.35 -9.59
N THR A 244 -9.97 17.89 -8.35
CA THR A 244 -11.23 17.32 -7.89
C THR A 244 -12.45 18.20 -8.16
N THR A 245 -12.39 19.49 -7.84
CA THR A 245 -13.56 20.39 -8.01
C THR A 245 -13.82 20.70 -9.47
N ASN A 246 -12.79 20.64 -10.31
CA ASN A 246 -12.91 20.85 -11.74
C ASN A 246 -13.13 19.53 -12.50
N ASN A 247 -13.38 18.41 -11.81
CA ASN A 247 -13.79 17.12 -12.39
C ASN A 247 -12.87 16.60 -13.51
N ARG A 248 -11.56 16.71 -13.30
CA ARG A 248 -10.55 16.34 -14.29
C ARG A 248 -9.26 15.88 -13.63
N VAL A 249 -8.41 15.23 -14.42
CA VAL A 249 -7.02 14.92 -14.08
C VAL A 249 -6.12 15.68 -15.04
N ILE A 250 -5.17 16.44 -14.48
CA ILE A 250 -4.23 17.27 -15.23
C ILE A 250 -2.82 16.69 -15.10
N ARG A 251 -2.09 16.64 -16.22
CA ARG A 251 -0.66 16.34 -16.27
C ARG A 251 0.15 17.60 -16.48
N PHE A 252 1.15 17.81 -15.64
CA PHE A 252 2.21 18.81 -15.77
C PHE A 252 3.52 18.11 -16.17
N SER A 253 4.26 18.70 -17.10
CA SER A 253 5.55 18.17 -17.52
C SER A 253 6.59 18.28 -16.40
N SER A 254 7.65 17.48 -16.46
CA SER A 254 8.73 17.48 -15.45
C SER A 254 9.49 18.80 -15.30
N ASN A 255 9.40 19.68 -16.31
CA ASN A 255 9.94 21.04 -16.31
C ASN A 255 8.88 22.12 -16.03
N SER A 256 7.66 21.74 -15.65
CA SER A 256 6.59 22.67 -15.29
C SER A 256 6.94 23.47 -14.04
N SER A 257 6.57 24.74 -14.05
CA SER A 257 6.70 25.67 -12.93
C SER A 257 5.37 26.38 -12.65
N SER A 258 5.30 27.13 -11.54
CA SER A 258 4.11 27.91 -11.15
C SER A 258 3.51 28.69 -12.32
N GLY A 259 2.22 28.49 -12.58
CA GLY A 259 1.50 29.21 -13.62
C GLY A 259 1.68 28.67 -15.05
N MET A 260 2.49 27.61 -15.26
CA MET A 260 2.49 26.91 -16.55
C MET A 260 1.22 26.05 -16.69
N PRO A 261 0.55 26.06 -17.85
CA PRO A 261 -0.63 25.25 -18.07
C PRO A 261 -0.27 23.76 -18.17
N GLY A 262 -1.06 22.92 -17.50
CA GLY A 262 -1.01 21.48 -17.69
C GLY A 262 -1.84 21.01 -18.89
N LEU A 263 -1.92 19.69 -19.06
CA LEU A 263 -2.73 19.02 -20.08
C LEU A 263 -3.81 18.17 -19.39
N ILE A 264 -5.07 18.31 -19.80
CA ILE A 264 -6.13 17.39 -19.36
C ILE A 264 -5.85 16.00 -19.95
N ILE A 265 -5.79 14.99 -19.09
CA ILE A 265 -5.55 13.59 -19.50
C ILE A 265 -6.71 12.65 -19.15
N ALA A 266 -7.65 13.08 -18.30
CA ALA A 266 -8.93 12.42 -18.08
C ALA A 266 -9.96 13.39 -17.48
N GLY A 267 -11.25 13.11 -17.72
CA GLY A 267 -12.34 14.01 -17.36
C GLY A 267 -12.31 15.29 -18.18
N ASN A 268 -13.34 15.52 -18.99
CA ASN A 268 -13.48 16.74 -19.79
C ASN A 268 -13.79 18.01 -18.95
N GLY A 269 -13.70 17.90 -17.62
CA GLY A 269 -13.93 18.95 -16.64
C GLY A 269 -15.40 19.31 -16.40
N ILE A 270 -16.32 18.56 -17.00
CA ILE A 270 -17.76 18.66 -16.73
C ILE A 270 -18.12 17.60 -15.69
N PHE A 271 -18.79 18.03 -14.62
CA PHE A 271 -19.36 17.12 -13.65
C PHE A 271 -20.41 16.22 -14.31
N GLY A 272 -20.24 14.91 -14.22
CA GLY A 272 -21.21 13.94 -14.70
C GLY A 272 -20.69 12.52 -14.71
N SER A 273 -21.43 11.62 -15.34
CA SER A 273 -21.18 10.17 -15.32
C SER A 273 -20.90 9.56 -16.69
N ASP A 274 -20.91 10.37 -17.76
CA ASP A 274 -20.53 9.93 -19.10
C ASP A 274 -19.10 9.39 -19.13
N ALA A 275 -18.77 8.61 -20.16
CA ALA A 275 -17.45 7.97 -20.27
C ALA A 275 -16.29 8.99 -20.36
N SER A 276 -16.54 10.22 -20.81
CA SER A 276 -15.54 11.30 -20.83
C SER A 276 -15.61 12.22 -19.61
N GLN A 277 -16.57 12.03 -18.71
CA GLN A 277 -16.82 12.86 -17.54
C GLN A 277 -16.36 12.17 -16.26
N LEU A 278 -16.13 12.99 -15.23
CA LEU A 278 -15.82 12.56 -13.88
C LEU A 278 -16.71 13.36 -12.91
N ALA A 279 -16.86 12.86 -11.70
CA ALA A 279 -17.58 13.51 -10.62
C ALA A 279 -16.74 13.40 -9.34
N HIS A 280 -16.07 14.51 -9.00
CA HIS A 280 -15.11 14.60 -7.88
C HIS A 280 -14.07 13.47 -7.89
N PRO A 281 -13.16 13.43 -8.88
CA PRO A 281 -12.11 12.41 -8.92
C PRO A 281 -11.13 12.61 -7.76
N TYR A 282 -10.85 11.55 -7.00
CA TYR A 282 -9.92 11.58 -5.86
C TYR A 282 -8.60 10.90 -6.22
N GLY A 283 -8.38 9.65 -5.80
CA GLY A 283 -7.13 8.93 -6.05
C GLY A 283 -6.92 8.62 -7.53
N ILE A 284 -5.66 8.67 -7.93
CA ILE A 284 -5.21 8.38 -9.28
C ILE A 284 -4.02 7.43 -9.23
N PHE A 285 -3.98 6.51 -10.19
CA PHE A 285 -2.83 5.64 -10.39
C PHE A 285 -2.51 5.53 -11.87
N ILE A 286 -1.23 5.56 -12.21
CA ILE A 286 -0.78 5.41 -13.59
C ILE A 286 0.20 4.25 -13.64
N ASP A 287 -0.11 3.27 -14.47
CA ASP A 287 0.75 2.12 -14.64
C ASP A 287 1.90 2.40 -15.63
N GLU A 288 2.83 1.45 -15.76
CA GLU A 288 4.00 1.57 -16.64
C GLU A 288 3.65 1.67 -18.13
N THR A 289 2.41 1.34 -18.51
CA THR A 289 1.90 1.50 -19.89
C THR A 289 1.29 2.88 -20.14
N GLU A 290 1.39 3.79 -19.15
CA GLU A 290 0.72 5.09 -19.12
C GLU A 290 -0.82 4.96 -19.16
N THR A 291 -1.36 3.86 -18.64
CA THR A 291 -2.81 3.71 -18.43
C THR A 291 -3.18 4.35 -17.09
N LEU A 292 -4.15 5.25 -17.11
CA LEU A 292 -4.66 5.96 -15.93
C LEU A 292 -5.86 5.22 -15.34
N TYR A 293 -5.85 5.08 -14.02
CA TYR A 293 -6.97 4.64 -13.20
C TYR A 293 -7.37 5.81 -12.30
N VAL A 294 -8.66 6.10 -12.21
CA VAL A 294 -9.20 7.21 -11.41
C VAL A 294 -10.31 6.67 -10.52
N ALA A 295 -10.24 6.98 -9.23
CA ALA A 295 -11.37 6.86 -8.34
C ALA A 295 -12.37 7.99 -8.65
N ASP A 296 -13.42 7.67 -9.41
CA ASP A 296 -14.50 8.59 -9.78
C ASP A 296 -15.52 8.65 -8.64
N SER A 297 -15.13 9.33 -7.56
CA SER A 297 -15.64 9.09 -6.21
C SER A 297 -17.14 9.35 -6.06
N SER A 298 -17.67 10.42 -6.62
CA SER A 298 -19.12 10.70 -6.57
C SER A 298 -19.94 9.79 -7.48
N ASN A 299 -19.32 9.16 -8.48
CA ASN A 299 -19.94 8.13 -9.30
C ASN A 299 -19.69 6.71 -8.76
N HIS A 300 -19.01 6.55 -7.61
CA HIS A 300 -18.85 5.25 -6.94
C HIS A 300 -18.27 4.13 -7.83
N ARG A 301 -17.28 4.50 -8.65
CA ARG A 301 -16.64 3.59 -9.62
C ARG A 301 -15.16 3.90 -9.79
N ILE A 302 -14.41 2.96 -10.33
CA ILE A 302 -13.06 3.16 -10.83
C ILE A 302 -13.12 3.20 -12.35
N GLN A 303 -12.57 4.26 -12.93
CA GLN A 303 -12.53 4.49 -14.37
C GLN A 303 -11.10 4.31 -14.89
N ARG A 304 -10.95 3.61 -16.02
CA ARG A 304 -9.67 3.36 -16.71
C ARG A 304 -9.61 4.11 -18.05
N TRP A 305 -8.59 4.94 -18.23
CA TRP A 305 -8.24 5.55 -19.52
C TRP A 305 -6.95 4.96 -20.07
N SER A 306 -7.03 4.40 -21.26
CA SER A 306 -5.83 4.08 -22.04
C SER A 306 -5.13 5.37 -22.46
N LYS A 307 -3.81 5.32 -22.66
CA LYS A 307 -3.03 6.48 -23.10
C LYS A 307 -3.65 7.12 -24.36
N GLY A 308 -4.02 8.40 -24.25
CA GLY A 308 -4.61 9.18 -25.35
C GLY A 308 -6.09 8.93 -25.63
N ALA A 309 -6.78 8.10 -24.84
CA ALA A 309 -8.21 7.88 -24.98
C ALA A 309 -9.03 9.11 -24.55
N SER A 310 -10.11 9.40 -25.27
CA SER A 310 -11.06 10.47 -24.92
C SER A 310 -12.15 10.03 -23.93
N SER A 311 -12.30 8.72 -23.71
CA SER A 311 -13.32 8.12 -22.86
C SER A 311 -12.74 6.96 -22.04
N ALA A 312 -13.26 6.78 -20.83
CA ALA A 312 -12.92 5.68 -19.94
C ALA A 312 -13.76 4.43 -20.17
N VAL A 313 -13.26 3.35 -19.57
CA VAL A 313 -14.02 2.13 -19.28
C VAL A 313 -14.15 1.99 -17.76
N THR A 314 -15.35 1.71 -17.26
CA THR A 314 -15.55 1.33 -15.86
C THR A 314 -14.90 -0.02 -15.60
N VAL A 315 -14.03 -0.11 -14.60
CA VAL A 315 -13.27 -1.35 -14.28
C VAL A 315 -13.53 -1.90 -12.89
N ALA A 316 -14.15 -1.12 -12.00
CA ALA A 316 -14.67 -1.58 -10.71
C ALA A 316 -15.82 -0.71 -10.24
N GLY A 317 -16.75 -1.30 -9.49
CA GLY A 317 -17.99 -0.64 -9.06
C GLY A 317 -19.04 -0.58 -10.17
N THR A 318 -20.31 -0.40 -9.79
CA THR A 318 -21.45 -0.38 -10.72
C THR A 318 -21.90 1.02 -11.13
N GLY A 319 -21.26 2.09 -10.63
CA GLY A 319 -21.74 3.46 -10.80
C GLY A 319 -22.77 3.89 -9.74
N HIS A 320 -23.18 2.99 -8.85
CA HIS A 320 -24.14 3.24 -7.78
C HIS A 320 -23.56 2.85 -6.42
N TYR A 321 -23.80 3.68 -5.40
CA TYR A 321 -23.30 3.38 -4.06
C TYR A 321 -23.91 2.08 -3.53
N GLY A 322 -23.12 1.31 -2.80
CA GLY A 322 -23.58 0.13 -2.09
C GLY A 322 -22.44 -0.58 -1.39
N ALA A 323 -22.77 -1.62 -0.62
CA ALA A 323 -21.83 -2.36 0.21
C ALA A 323 -21.57 -3.80 -0.29
N SER A 324 -22.22 -4.23 -1.38
CA SER A 324 -21.89 -5.53 -1.99
C SER A 324 -20.45 -5.53 -2.50
N LEU A 325 -19.89 -6.71 -2.81
CA LEU A 325 -18.54 -6.81 -3.37
C LEU A 325 -18.45 -6.30 -4.82
N SER A 326 -19.57 -6.11 -5.52
CA SER A 326 -19.60 -5.46 -6.84
C SER A 326 -19.79 -3.95 -6.78
N GLN A 327 -20.09 -3.39 -5.60
CA GLN A 327 -20.36 -1.97 -5.41
C GLN A 327 -19.26 -1.28 -4.59
N LEU A 328 -19.09 0.00 -4.84
CA LEU A 328 -18.21 0.89 -4.08
C LEU A 328 -19.06 2.01 -3.46
N ASN A 329 -18.50 2.70 -2.48
CA ASN A 329 -19.10 3.86 -1.85
C ASN A 329 -18.02 4.91 -1.61
N VAL A 330 -18.03 5.96 -2.44
CA VAL A 330 -17.06 7.06 -2.43
C VAL A 330 -15.61 6.55 -2.37
N PRO A 331 -15.14 5.79 -3.39
CA PRO A 331 -13.76 5.31 -3.41
C PRO A 331 -12.80 6.51 -3.36
N ARG A 332 -11.79 6.47 -2.50
CA ARG A 332 -10.87 7.62 -2.31
C ARG A 332 -9.50 7.43 -2.91
N ASP A 333 -9.02 6.20 -2.97
CA ASP A 333 -7.68 5.89 -3.47
C ASP A 333 -7.65 4.55 -4.19
N ILE A 334 -6.66 4.41 -5.07
CA ILE A 334 -6.47 3.25 -5.93
C ILE A 334 -4.98 3.01 -6.18
N MET A 335 -4.55 1.75 -6.08
CA MET A 335 -3.28 1.30 -6.64
C MET A 335 -3.49 0.06 -7.51
N VAL A 336 -2.65 -0.12 -8.52
CA VAL A 336 -2.70 -1.29 -9.40
C VAL A 336 -1.36 -2.01 -9.37
N ASP A 337 -1.37 -3.32 -9.17
CA ASP A 337 -0.15 -4.13 -9.21
C ASP A 337 0.24 -4.55 -10.64
N SER A 338 1.41 -5.17 -10.77
CA SER A 338 1.90 -5.65 -12.08
C SER A 338 1.00 -6.72 -12.72
N ASN A 339 0.22 -7.45 -11.92
CA ASN A 339 -0.76 -8.44 -12.37
C ASN A 339 -2.15 -7.82 -12.66
N LYS A 340 -2.25 -6.48 -12.62
CA LYS A 340 -3.48 -5.71 -12.85
C LYS A 340 -4.57 -5.92 -11.80
N TYR A 341 -4.24 -6.44 -10.63
CA TYR A 341 -5.15 -6.35 -9.49
C TYR A 341 -5.18 -4.92 -8.99
N MET A 342 -6.37 -4.43 -8.69
CA MET A 342 -6.60 -3.10 -8.17
C MET A 342 -6.84 -3.17 -6.66
N TYR A 343 -6.26 -2.26 -5.88
CA TYR A 343 -6.50 -2.14 -4.45
C TYR A 343 -7.18 -0.80 -4.22
N ILE A 344 -8.43 -0.86 -3.76
CA ILE A 344 -9.34 0.27 -3.72
C ILE A 344 -9.63 0.61 -2.26
N VAL A 345 -9.42 1.88 -1.90
CA VAL A 345 -9.92 2.45 -0.66
C VAL A 345 -11.39 2.76 -0.84
N ASP A 346 -12.26 1.84 -0.43
CA ASP A 346 -13.71 1.97 -0.43
C ASP A 346 -14.16 2.74 0.83
N HIS A 347 -13.82 4.03 0.86
CA HIS A 347 -13.86 4.87 2.06
C HIS A 347 -15.25 4.94 2.70
N GLY A 348 -16.33 5.10 1.91
CA GLY A 348 -17.69 5.21 2.44
C GLY A 348 -18.15 3.92 3.13
N ASN A 349 -17.64 2.77 2.69
CA ASN A 349 -17.85 1.48 3.36
C ASN A 349 -16.77 1.17 4.41
N ARG A 350 -15.75 2.02 4.54
CA ARG A 350 -14.61 1.90 5.47
C ARG A 350 -13.90 0.55 5.35
N ARG A 351 -13.61 0.15 4.11
CA ARG A 351 -12.92 -1.11 3.82
C ARG A 351 -11.91 -0.95 2.70
N ILE A 352 -11.01 -1.91 2.59
CA ILE A 352 -10.16 -2.08 1.41
C ILE A 352 -10.60 -3.30 0.63
N LEU A 353 -10.78 -3.12 -0.67
CA LEU A 353 -11.04 -4.20 -1.61
C LEU A 353 -9.85 -4.41 -2.54
N ARG A 354 -9.53 -5.67 -2.83
CA ARG A 354 -8.72 -6.08 -3.98
C ARG A 354 -9.66 -6.46 -5.11
N TRP A 355 -9.46 -5.97 -6.31
CA TRP A 355 -10.31 -6.24 -7.46
C TRP A 355 -9.50 -6.98 -8.52
N PRO A 356 -9.82 -8.26 -8.81
CA PRO A 356 -9.14 -8.99 -9.87
C PRO A 356 -9.40 -8.38 -11.25
N PRO A 357 -8.43 -8.44 -12.18
CA PRO A 357 -8.62 -7.94 -13.53
C PRO A 357 -9.80 -8.65 -14.21
N ASN A 358 -10.67 -7.88 -14.87
CA ASN A 358 -11.87 -8.38 -15.56
C ASN A 358 -12.93 -9.04 -14.66
N SER A 359 -12.84 -8.88 -13.34
CA SER A 359 -13.88 -9.33 -12.41
C SER A 359 -15.00 -8.29 -12.29
N GLU A 360 -16.23 -8.75 -12.04
CA GLU A 360 -17.36 -7.89 -11.62
C GLU A 360 -17.40 -7.68 -10.10
N PHE A 361 -16.58 -8.42 -9.35
CA PHE A 361 -16.57 -8.44 -7.89
C PHE A 361 -15.16 -8.18 -7.34
N GLY A 362 -15.08 -7.37 -6.30
CA GLY A 362 -13.92 -7.26 -5.45
C GLY A 362 -13.86 -8.37 -4.39
N GLU A 363 -12.71 -8.43 -3.74
CA GLU A 363 -12.35 -9.35 -2.67
C GLU A 363 -11.97 -8.51 -1.46
N CYS A 364 -12.47 -8.89 -0.29
CA CYS A 364 -12.14 -8.15 0.92
C CYS A 364 -10.67 -8.31 1.31
N ILE A 365 -9.99 -7.20 1.59
CA ILE A 365 -8.64 -7.20 2.15
C ILE A 365 -8.64 -6.71 3.60
N ALA A 366 -9.42 -5.68 3.92
CA ALA A 366 -9.47 -5.13 5.28
C ALA A 366 -10.86 -4.59 5.63
N SER A 367 -11.32 -4.88 6.85
CA SER A 367 -12.49 -4.25 7.49
C SER A 367 -13.83 -4.47 6.77
N CYS A 368 -14.06 -5.63 6.13
CA CYS A 368 -15.35 -5.93 5.46
C CYS A 368 -16.30 -6.83 6.28
N THR A 369 -15.82 -7.41 7.36
CA THR A 369 -16.63 -8.26 8.24
C THR A 369 -16.92 -7.48 9.50
N ASN A 370 -18.03 -6.74 9.54
CA ASN A 370 -18.67 -6.38 10.79
C ASN A 370 -20.09 -5.88 10.50
N ASN A 371 -21.09 -6.55 11.08
CA ASN A 371 -22.53 -6.21 11.04
C ASN A 371 -22.82 -4.86 11.74
N GLY A 372 -22.06 -3.81 11.43
CA GLY A 372 -22.08 -2.50 12.08
C GLY A 372 -21.23 -2.39 13.36
N VAL A 373 -20.69 -3.48 13.91
CA VAL A 373 -19.91 -3.45 15.17
C VAL A 373 -18.43 -3.20 14.87
N LEU A 374 -17.92 -2.00 15.17
CA LEU A 374 -16.52 -1.70 14.90
C LEU A 374 -15.57 -2.38 15.91
N GLY A 375 -14.68 -3.23 15.40
CA GLY A 375 -13.52 -3.75 16.13
C GLY A 375 -12.42 -2.71 16.33
N ALA A 376 -11.45 -2.99 17.22
CA ALA A 376 -10.32 -2.07 17.47
C ALA A 376 -9.43 -1.86 16.23
N ASN A 377 -9.40 -2.82 15.32
CA ASN A 377 -8.57 -2.82 14.09
C ASN A 377 -9.35 -2.40 12.84
N ASP A 378 -10.64 -2.07 13.00
CA ASP A 378 -11.46 -1.62 11.88
C ASP A 378 -11.05 -0.23 11.41
N LEU A 379 -11.22 -0.01 10.12
CA LEU A 379 -10.98 1.29 9.51
C LEU A 379 -12.15 2.22 9.85
N LYS A 380 -11.85 3.46 10.20
CA LYS A 380 -12.86 4.48 10.55
C LYS A 380 -12.94 5.61 9.51
N GLY A 381 -11.88 5.82 8.74
CA GLY A 381 -11.82 6.76 7.64
C GLY A 381 -10.58 6.48 6.79
N PRO A 382 -10.54 5.34 6.07
CA PRO A 382 -9.37 5.03 5.26
C PRO A 382 -9.30 6.00 4.08
N THR A 383 -8.17 6.66 3.87
CA THR A 383 -8.04 7.72 2.86
C THR A 383 -7.07 7.41 1.75
N SER A 384 -6.00 6.67 2.04
CA SER A 384 -4.95 6.34 1.09
C SER A 384 -4.32 5.00 1.46
N LEU A 385 -3.74 4.33 0.47
CA LEU A 385 -3.00 3.09 0.64
C LEU A 385 -1.64 3.14 -0.06
N ALA A 386 -0.68 2.36 0.44
CA ALA A 386 0.63 2.20 -0.16
C ALA A 386 1.14 0.76 0.06
N PHE A 387 1.93 0.26 -0.88
CA PHE A 387 2.63 -1.01 -0.73
C PHE A 387 4.10 -0.77 -0.47
N ASP A 388 4.67 -1.53 0.46
CA ASP A 388 6.11 -1.62 0.60
C ASP A 388 6.72 -2.58 -0.44
N LYS A 389 8.05 -2.63 -0.50
CA LYS A 389 8.75 -3.50 -1.47
C LYS A 389 8.59 -5.00 -1.17
N TYR A 390 8.08 -5.35 0.01
CA TYR A 390 7.86 -6.73 0.46
C TYR A 390 6.42 -7.21 0.21
N GLY A 391 5.50 -6.30 -0.16
CA GLY A 391 4.11 -6.59 -0.43
C GLY A 391 3.17 -6.30 0.74
N SER A 392 3.66 -5.70 1.83
CA SER A 392 2.80 -5.25 2.94
C SER A 392 2.01 -4.02 2.54
N LEU A 393 0.72 -4.03 2.86
CA LEU A 393 -0.21 -2.95 2.62
C LEU A 393 -0.26 -2.00 3.81
N TYR A 394 -0.02 -0.72 3.56
CA TYR A 394 -0.19 0.36 4.51
C TYR A 394 -1.47 1.11 4.18
N ILE A 395 -2.28 1.40 5.20
CA ILE A 395 -3.53 2.15 5.04
C ILE A 395 -3.56 3.31 6.02
N SER A 396 -3.75 4.51 5.49
CA SER A 396 -3.97 5.71 6.28
C SER A 396 -5.43 5.77 6.74
N ASP A 397 -5.65 5.75 8.06
CA ASP A 397 -6.97 5.75 8.71
C ASP A 397 -7.19 7.08 9.45
N GLU A 398 -7.63 8.10 8.70
CA GLU A 398 -7.72 9.52 9.09
C GLU A 398 -8.49 9.68 10.41
N ASN A 399 -9.67 9.06 10.52
CA ASN A 399 -10.53 9.19 11.70
C ASN A 399 -10.01 8.45 12.94
N SER A 400 -9.06 7.54 12.76
CA SER A 400 -8.35 6.87 13.86
C SER A 400 -6.98 7.49 14.14
N ASN A 401 -6.57 8.51 13.36
CA ASN A 401 -5.27 9.17 13.45
C ASN A 401 -4.09 8.17 13.38
N ARG A 402 -4.18 7.13 12.55
CA ARG A 402 -3.16 6.06 12.49
C ARG A 402 -2.89 5.62 11.07
N VAL A 403 -1.75 4.95 10.88
CA VAL A 403 -1.50 4.12 9.70
C VAL A 403 -1.45 2.66 10.15
N GLN A 404 -2.15 1.79 9.45
CA GLN A 404 -2.17 0.35 9.75
C GLN A 404 -1.37 -0.40 8.68
N LYS A 405 -0.50 -1.33 9.10
CA LYS A 405 0.21 -2.25 8.20
C LYS A 405 -0.52 -3.60 8.22
N TYR A 406 -0.77 -4.12 7.02
CA TYR A 406 -1.40 -5.42 6.78
C TYR A 406 -0.45 -6.25 5.92
N GLU A 407 -0.13 -7.44 6.39
CA GLU A 407 0.62 -8.40 5.59
C GLU A 407 -0.38 -9.10 4.66
N ILE A 408 -0.29 -8.83 3.36
CA ILE A 408 -1.16 -9.51 2.39
C ILE A 408 -0.47 -10.79 1.94
N LEU A 409 -0.92 -11.89 2.53
CA LEU A 409 -0.57 -13.23 2.08
C LEU A 409 -1.54 -13.60 0.95
N TYR A 410 -1.05 -13.64 -0.29
CA TYR A 410 -1.88 -14.10 -1.41
C TYR A 410 -1.83 -15.63 -1.51
N SER A 411 -2.95 -16.26 -1.88
CA SER A 411 -2.94 -17.65 -2.33
C SER A 411 -2.59 -17.70 -3.81
N SER A 412 -1.76 -18.65 -4.22
CA SER A 412 -1.89 -19.19 -5.57
C SER A 412 -3.13 -20.07 -5.58
N GLY A 413 -4.15 -19.66 -6.34
CA GLY A 413 -5.34 -20.47 -6.58
C GLY A 413 -4.99 -21.81 -7.24
N GLU A 414 -5.79 -22.82 -6.88
CA GLU A 414 -6.08 -24.08 -7.58
C GLU A 414 -4.95 -24.70 -8.42
N LEU A 415 -4.40 -25.81 -7.92
CA LEU A 415 -3.99 -26.94 -8.75
C LEU A 415 -5.00 -28.07 -8.58
#